data_AF-A0A2G6GV10-F1
#
_entry.id   AF-A0A2G6GV10-F1
#
_cell.length_a   1.000
_cell.length_b   1.000
_cell.length_c   1.000
_cell.angle_alpha   90.00
_cell.angle_beta   90.00
_cell.angle_gamma   90.00
#
_symmetry.space_group_name_H-M   'P 1'
#
loop_
_entity.id
_entity.type
_entity.pdbx_description
1 polymer ?
#
loop_
_entity_poly.entity_id
_entity_poly.type
_entity_poly.pdbx_seq_one_letter_code
_entity_poly.pdbx_strand_id
1 'polypeptide(L)'
;MAERVVIGLSGGVDSSVAAYLLKEAGYDVLGIYMRNWNDSTGLLKGDCPFEEDSRFAELVARRLGIDFELVDLSSEYRSQVVDYLFREYERGRTPNPDVLCNREIKFAAFWDVAVSRGADYVATGHYCRRGVYEVDGEVRYSLLAGVDGGKDQSYFLCQVTQEQLAHAMFPVGELQKSEVREIAKKLRLATADRKDSYGICFVGEVDIPTFLSQRLKGEAGDIIEIPREFRPRIAGDDLLSQSSMYDIKPDDGLVVGCHGGAHFYTIGQRKGLGVGGKALPLFVLATDVERNIVYVGQGHDHPLLNRRVVRVECSTEREGEHWLDPAERLGEQEERAFKVRLRYRQPLQEARLVREDGNLFIVFDSLQRGATPGQFAVWYDGARLVGSGALAG
;
A
#
# COMPACT_ATOMS: atom_id res chain seq x y z
N MET A 1 11.73 35.60 -1.03
CA MET A 1 10.29 35.28 -0.99
C MET A 1 10.14 34.03 -0.15
N ALA A 2 9.02 33.84 0.54
CA ALA A 2 8.77 32.57 1.24
C ALA A 2 8.66 31.45 0.19
N GLU A 3 9.23 30.28 0.48
CA GLU A 3 9.04 29.09 -0.36
C GLU A 3 7.55 28.71 -0.37
N ARG A 4 7.06 28.30 -1.54
CA ARG A 4 5.67 27.90 -1.73
C ARG A 4 5.50 26.40 -1.53
N VAL A 5 4.56 26.04 -0.66
CA VAL A 5 4.19 24.64 -0.39
C VAL A 5 2.74 24.41 -0.78
N VAL A 6 2.53 23.48 -1.70
CA VAL A 6 1.18 23.03 -2.08
C VAL A 6 0.84 21.78 -1.28
N ILE A 7 -0.21 21.85 -0.47
CA ILE A 7 -0.62 20.75 0.41
C ILE A 7 -1.91 20.09 -0.07
N GLY A 8 -1.88 18.75 -0.16
CA GLY A 8 -3.08 17.95 -0.40
C GLY A 8 -3.97 17.94 0.84
N LEU A 9 -5.10 18.65 0.79
CA LEU A 9 -6.14 18.65 1.82
C LEU A 9 -7.20 17.61 1.48
N SER A 10 -7.26 16.50 2.21
CA SER A 10 -8.22 15.41 1.96
C SER A 10 -9.56 15.57 2.72
N GLY A 11 -9.73 16.67 3.46
CA GLY A 11 -10.82 16.79 4.45
C GLY A 11 -10.57 16.04 5.76
N GLY A 12 -9.42 15.36 5.90
CA GLY A 12 -9.01 14.69 7.13
C GLY A 12 -8.29 15.61 8.13
N VAL A 13 -8.23 15.19 9.39
CA VAL A 13 -7.54 15.94 10.46
C VAL A 13 -6.03 16.07 10.22
N ASP A 14 -5.41 15.05 9.62
CA ASP A 14 -3.96 14.99 9.46
C ASP A 14 -3.45 16.02 8.45
N SER A 15 -4.07 16.11 7.27
CA SER A 15 -3.74 17.14 6.28
C SER A 15 -4.08 18.55 6.79
N SER A 16 -5.11 18.67 7.64
CA SER A 16 -5.51 19.95 8.23
C SER A 16 -4.43 20.51 9.16
N VAL A 17 -3.91 19.66 10.04
CA VAL A 17 -2.84 20.03 10.97
C VAL A 17 -1.52 20.20 10.22
N ALA A 18 -1.24 19.37 9.22
CA ALA A 18 -0.07 19.56 8.36
C ALA A 18 -0.07 20.96 7.69
N ALA A 19 -1.21 21.42 7.18
CA ALA A 19 -1.34 22.76 6.59
C ALA A 19 -1.08 23.87 7.61
N TYR A 20 -1.60 23.70 8.83
CA TYR A 20 -1.32 24.63 9.93
C TYR A 20 0.17 24.69 10.26
N LEU A 21 0.83 23.53 10.41
CA LEU A 21 2.25 23.47 10.76
C LEU A 21 3.13 24.15 9.69
N LEU A 22 2.80 23.99 8.41
CA LEU A 22 3.49 24.68 7.32
C LEU A 22 3.27 26.19 7.39
N LYS A 23 2.05 26.64 7.65
CA LYS A 23 1.76 28.06 7.79
C LYS A 23 2.53 28.69 8.96
N GLU A 24 2.55 28.03 10.11
CA GLU A 24 3.29 28.50 11.29
C GLU A 24 4.80 28.53 11.06
N ALA A 25 5.32 27.62 10.23
CA ALA A 25 6.72 27.62 9.82
C ALA A 25 7.08 28.74 8.81
N GLY A 26 6.09 29.53 8.36
CA GLY A 26 6.31 30.72 7.52
C GLY A 26 6.29 30.47 6.02
N TYR A 27 5.83 29.29 5.57
CA TYR A 27 5.67 28.98 4.15
C TYR A 27 4.49 29.72 3.52
N ASP A 28 4.58 29.97 2.21
CA ASP A 28 3.43 30.35 1.40
C ASP A 28 2.62 29.08 1.05
N VAL A 29 1.47 28.90 1.72
CA VAL A 29 0.72 27.64 1.66
C VAL A 29 -0.51 27.76 0.76
N LEU A 30 -0.59 26.89 -0.24
CA LEU A 30 -1.78 26.68 -1.06
C LEU A 30 -2.38 25.29 -0.75
N GLY A 31 -3.64 25.24 -0.34
CA GLY A 31 -4.37 24.00 -0.15
C GLY A 31 -5.03 23.52 -1.44
N ILE A 32 -4.85 22.25 -1.80
CA ILE A 32 -5.55 21.64 -2.93
C ILE A 32 -6.29 20.40 -2.47
N TYR A 33 -7.57 20.31 -2.81
CA TYR A 33 -8.33 19.07 -2.73
C TYR A 33 -8.34 18.37 -4.08
N MET A 34 -7.89 17.10 -4.10
CA MET A 34 -7.84 16.27 -5.30
C MET A 34 -9.12 15.44 -5.44
N ARG A 35 -9.88 15.66 -6.50
CA ARG A 35 -10.99 14.81 -6.90
C ARG A 35 -10.46 13.68 -7.79
N ASN A 36 -10.23 12.52 -7.19
CA ASN A 36 -9.62 11.36 -7.89
C ASN A 36 -10.65 10.32 -8.36
N TRP A 37 -11.90 10.43 -7.92
CA TRP A 37 -12.94 9.51 -8.32
C TRP A 37 -14.24 10.27 -8.52
N ASN A 38 -14.88 10.03 -9.66
CA ASN A 38 -16.15 10.66 -10.04
C ASN A 38 -17.14 9.66 -10.64
N ASP A 39 -16.90 8.35 -10.48
CA ASP A 39 -17.70 7.35 -11.16
C ASP A 39 -19.04 7.16 -10.47
N SER A 40 -20.08 7.62 -11.15
CA SER A 40 -21.50 7.43 -10.81
C SER A 40 -22.11 6.27 -11.61
N THR A 41 -21.31 5.56 -12.41
CA THR A 41 -21.78 4.48 -13.29
C THR A 41 -21.54 3.11 -12.64
N GLY A 42 -22.62 2.43 -12.22
CA GLY A 42 -22.54 1.05 -11.71
C GLY A 42 -23.43 0.76 -10.49
N LEU A 43 -23.23 -0.43 -9.91
CA LEU A 43 -23.91 -0.93 -8.69
C LEU A 43 -23.54 -0.14 -7.43
N LEU A 44 -22.48 0.66 -7.48
CA LEU A 44 -22.02 1.51 -6.39
C LEU A 44 -22.70 2.88 -6.43
N LYS A 45 -23.96 2.94 -5.99
CA LYS A 45 -24.53 4.20 -5.47
C LYS A 45 -24.06 4.39 -4.03
N GLY A 46 -22.76 4.59 -3.85
CA GLY A 46 -22.24 5.06 -2.57
C GLY A 46 -22.50 6.56 -2.42
N ASP A 47 -22.77 7.04 -1.21
CA ASP A 47 -22.67 8.46 -0.89
C ASP A 47 -21.24 8.89 -1.25
N CYS A 48 -21.08 9.65 -2.34
CA CYS A 48 -19.77 10.09 -2.77
C CYS A 48 -19.21 11.02 -1.68
N PRO A 49 -18.16 10.62 -0.93
CA PRO A 49 -17.69 11.41 0.21
C PRO A 49 -17.07 12.74 -0.23
N PHE A 50 -16.84 12.92 -1.53
CA PHE A 50 -16.28 14.11 -2.16
C PHE A 50 -16.92 15.42 -1.69
N GLU A 51 -18.25 15.53 -1.72
CA GLU A 51 -18.93 16.81 -1.38
C GLU A 51 -18.69 17.18 0.09
N GLU A 52 -18.74 16.21 0.98
CA GLU A 52 -18.48 16.42 2.40
C GLU A 52 -16.99 16.72 2.65
N ASP A 53 -16.09 15.89 2.12
CA ASP A 53 -14.64 15.98 2.31
C ASP A 53 -14.06 17.29 1.76
N SER A 54 -14.48 17.69 0.55
CA SER A 54 -14.06 18.96 -0.07
C SER A 54 -14.54 20.17 0.73
N ARG A 55 -15.76 20.12 1.26
CA ARG A 55 -16.29 21.17 2.14
C ARG A 55 -15.50 21.28 3.44
N PHE A 56 -15.12 20.15 4.05
CA PHE A 56 -14.24 20.17 5.23
C PHE A 56 -12.87 20.76 4.91
N ALA A 57 -12.26 20.40 3.78
CA ALA A 57 -11.01 20.96 3.33
C ALA A 57 -11.09 22.48 3.13
N GLU A 58 -12.17 22.96 2.49
CA GLU A 58 -12.42 24.40 2.30
C GLU A 58 -12.60 25.14 3.64
N LEU A 59 -13.36 24.57 4.58
CA LEU A 59 -13.54 25.15 5.92
C LEU A 59 -12.22 25.27 6.68
N VAL A 60 -11.35 24.27 6.56
CA VAL A 60 -10.01 24.29 7.14
C VAL A 60 -9.16 25.37 6.49
N ALA A 61 -9.12 25.44 5.15
CA ALA A 61 -8.35 26.46 4.45
C ALA A 61 -8.79 27.89 4.84
N ARG A 62 -10.11 28.14 4.92
CA ARG A 62 -10.67 29.41 5.40
C ARG A 62 -10.29 29.70 6.85
N ARG A 63 -10.34 28.71 7.73
CA ARG A 63 -9.98 28.85 9.15
C ARG A 63 -8.50 29.18 9.32
N LEU A 64 -7.65 28.58 8.50
CA LEU A 64 -6.22 28.83 8.50
C LEU A 64 -5.86 30.11 7.74
N GLY A 65 -6.73 30.63 6.88
CA GLY A 65 -6.45 31.80 6.03
C GLY A 65 -5.38 31.48 4.98
N ILE A 66 -5.57 30.37 4.26
CA ILE A 66 -4.75 29.94 3.12
C ILE A 66 -5.64 29.82 1.88
N ASP A 67 -5.06 29.97 0.69
CA ASP A 67 -5.78 29.77 -0.56
C ASP A 67 -6.18 28.31 -0.75
N PHE A 68 -7.25 28.08 -1.51
CA PHE A 68 -7.83 26.76 -1.69
C PHE A 68 -8.32 26.53 -3.12
N GLU A 69 -7.96 25.39 -3.70
CA GLU A 69 -8.41 24.97 -5.02
C GLU A 69 -8.93 23.52 -5.02
N LEU A 70 -9.84 23.25 -5.97
CA LEU A 70 -10.29 21.91 -6.30
C LEU A 70 -9.70 21.52 -7.64
N VAL A 71 -9.06 20.36 -7.70
CA VAL A 71 -8.44 19.85 -8.93
C VAL A 71 -8.95 18.44 -9.20
N ASP A 72 -9.37 18.19 -10.43
CA ASP A 72 -9.79 16.86 -10.88
C ASP A 72 -8.57 16.10 -11.41
N LEU A 73 -8.27 14.95 -10.79
CA LEU A 73 -7.24 13.99 -11.21
C LEU A 73 -7.84 12.60 -11.42
N SER A 74 -9.14 12.52 -11.71
CA SER A 74 -9.86 11.26 -11.87
C SER A 74 -9.41 10.47 -13.09
N SER A 75 -8.93 11.15 -14.13
CA SER A 75 -8.45 10.50 -15.35
C SER A 75 -7.13 9.77 -15.11
N GLU A 76 -6.23 10.41 -14.38
CA GLU A 76 -4.94 9.91 -13.92
C GLU A 76 -5.15 8.79 -12.92
N TYR A 77 -6.03 8.98 -11.94
CA TYR A 77 -6.33 7.94 -10.95
C TYR A 77 -6.94 6.69 -11.59
N ARG A 78 -7.87 6.86 -12.54
CA ARG A 78 -8.46 5.73 -13.27
C ARG A 78 -7.39 4.93 -14.03
N SER A 79 -6.58 5.62 -14.83
CA SER A 79 -5.56 4.98 -15.67
C SER A 79 -4.41 4.37 -14.86
N GLN A 80 -3.96 5.05 -13.80
CA GLN A 80 -2.77 4.67 -13.05
C GLN A 80 -3.03 3.80 -11.83
N VAL A 81 -4.25 3.79 -11.27
CA VAL A 81 -4.54 3.02 -10.06
C VAL A 81 -5.62 1.99 -10.36
N VAL A 82 -6.75 2.41 -10.91
CA VAL A 82 -7.92 1.53 -11.07
C VAL A 82 -7.72 0.50 -12.17
N ASP A 83 -7.28 0.90 -13.36
CA ASP A 83 -7.08 -0.04 -14.47
C ASP A 83 -5.97 -1.05 -14.14
N TYR A 84 -4.95 -0.63 -13.40
CA TYR A 84 -3.94 -1.54 -12.84
C TYR A 84 -4.57 -2.52 -11.83
N LEU A 85 -5.37 -2.02 -10.89
CA LEU A 85 -6.05 -2.84 -9.88
C LEU A 85 -6.83 -3.98 -10.53
N PHE A 86 -7.64 -3.68 -11.55
CA PHE A 86 -8.40 -4.67 -12.30
C PHE A 86 -7.50 -5.71 -12.99
N ARG A 87 -6.47 -5.26 -13.72
CA ARG A 87 -5.54 -6.15 -14.44
C ARG A 87 -4.82 -7.13 -13.50
N GLU A 88 -4.47 -6.70 -12.30
CA GLU A 88 -3.78 -7.54 -11.34
C GLU A 88 -4.69 -8.61 -10.73
N TYR A 89 -5.94 -8.24 -10.41
CA TYR A 89 -6.93 -9.21 -9.95
C TYR A 89 -7.31 -10.21 -11.05
N GLU A 90 -7.38 -9.80 -12.32
CA GLU A 90 -7.57 -10.71 -13.46
C GLU A 90 -6.46 -11.76 -13.55
N ARG A 91 -5.24 -11.43 -13.11
CA ARG A 91 -4.08 -12.34 -13.06
C ARG A 91 -3.98 -13.11 -11.75
N GLY A 92 -4.96 -12.99 -10.85
CA GLY A 92 -4.95 -13.65 -9.54
C GLY A 92 -3.97 -13.08 -8.53
N ARG A 93 -3.42 -11.88 -8.79
CA ARG A 93 -2.57 -11.14 -7.84
C ARG A 93 -3.43 -10.23 -6.98
N THR A 94 -2.97 -9.94 -5.76
CA THR A 94 -3.62 -8.97 -4.88
C THR A 94 -2.73 -7.73 -4.78
N PRO A 95 -2.94 -6.70 -5.62
CA PRO A 95 -2.11 -5.50 -5.60
C PRO A 95 -2.37 -4.61 -4.38
N ASN A 96 -1.52 -3.60 -4.18
CA ASN A 96 -1.75 -2.54 -3.20
C ASN A 96 -2.02 -1.18 -3.91
N PRO A 97 -3.30 -0.77 -4.08
CA PRO A 97 -3.62 0.46 -4.81
C PRO A 97 -3.14 1.73 -4.11
N ASP A 98 -2.99 1.72 -2.79
CA ASP A 98 -2.55 2.90 -2.02
C ASP A 98 -1.08 3.24 -2.28
N VAL A 99 -0.22 2.21 -2.47
CA VAL A 99 1.19 2.40 -2.86
C VAL A 99 1.28 3.12 -4.20
N LEU A 100 0.53 2.66 -5.20
CA LEU A 100 0.50 3.32 -6.52
C LEU A 100 -0.16 4.68 -6.49
N CYS A 101 -1.22 4.86 -5.71
CA CYS A 101 -1.85 6.17 -5.56
C CYS A 101 -0.86 7.21 -5.01
N ASN A 102 0.01 6.83 -4.07
CA ASN A 102 1.07 7.72 -3.62
C ASN A 102 2.06 8.02 -4.76
N ARG A 103 2.63 6.99 -5.39
CA ARG A 103 3.64 7.15 -6.45
C ARG A 103 3.14 7.94 -7.67
N GLU A 104 1.98 7.57 -8.20
CA GLU A 104 1.48 8.05 -9.50
C GLU A 104 0.56 9.27 -9.38
N ILE A 105 -0.14 9.42 -8.24
CA ILE A 105 -1.12 10.50 -8.07
C ILE A 105 -0.59 11.57 -7.12
N LYS A 106 -0.32 11.22 -5.86
CA LYS A 106 0.04 12.23 -4.85
C LYS A 106 1.44 12.83 -5.05
N PHE A 107 2.37 12.09 -5.64
CA PHE A 107 3.74 12.57 -5.86
C PHE A 107 4.14 12.67 -7.34
N ALA A 108 3.22 12.41 -8.28
CA ALA A 108 3.43 12.67 -9.70
C ALA A 108 2.36 13.63 -10.26
N ALA A 109 1.13 13.16 -10.52
CA ALA A 109 0.09 14.04 -11.09
C ALA A 109 -0.20 15.30 -10.22
N PHE A 110 -0.22 15.14 -8.89
CA PHE A 110 -0.39 16.25 -7.97
C PHE A 110 0.84 17.16 -7.91
N TRP A 111 2.04 16.61 -8.11
CA TRP A 111 3.27 17.40 -8.21
C TRP A 111 3.24 18.29 -9.45
N ASP A 112 2.83 17.78 -10.61
CA ASP A 112 2.71 18.57 -11.84
C ASP A 112 1.74 19.75 -11.66
N VAL A 113 0.61 19.49 -10.99
CA VAL A 113 -0.34 20.53 -10.60
C VAL A 113 0.31 21.55 -9.66
N ALA A 114 1.03 21.10 -8.64
CA ALA A 114 1.70 21.97 -7.68
C ALA A 114 2.75 22.87 -8.37
N VAL A 115 3.58 22.31 -9.25
CA VAL A 115 4.59 23.05 -10.02
C VAL A 115 3.94 24.12 -10.89
N SER A 116 2.81 23.82 -11.54
CA SER A 116 2.06 24.82 -12.31
C SER A 116 1.50 25.98 -11.46
N ARG A 117 1.46 25.83 -10.13
CA ARG A 117 1.14 26.89 -9.14
C ARG A 117 2.38 27.51 -8.51
N GLY A 118 3.58 27.19 -9.01
CA GLY A 118 4.84 27.70 -8.52
C GLY A 118 5.28 27.09 -7.19
N ALA A 119 4.94 25.82 -6.94
CA ALA A 119 5.37 25.12 -5.74
C ALA A 119 6.87 24.81 -5.76
N ASP A 120 7.53 25.02 -4.63
CA ASP A 120 8.86 24.48 -4.34
C ASP A 120 8.75 23.08 -3.73
N TYR A 121 7.67 22.83 -2.98
CA TYR A 121 7.39 21.56 -2.32
C TYR A 121 5.92 21.15 -2.39
N VAL A 122 5.69 19.84 -2.29
CA VAL A 122 4.38 19.24 -2.08
C VAL A 122 4.30 18.63 -0.69
N ALA A 123 3.20 18.89 0.03
CA ALA A 123 2.99 18.36 1.36
C ALA A 123 1.76 17.45 1.45
N THR A 124 1.83 16.50 2.37
CA THR A 124 0.71 15.59 2.68
C THR A 124 0.61 15.34 4.18
N GLY A 125 -0.55 14.86 4.62
CA GLY A 125 -0.78 14.45 6.02
C GLY A 125 -0.25 13.05 6.37
N HIS A 126 0.78 12.53 5.67
CA HIS A 126 1.29 11.19 5.96
C HIS A 126 2.17 11.15 7.22
N TYR A 127 2.03 10.08 8.00
CA TYR A 127 2.85 9.77 9.17
C TYR A 127 4.15 9.07 8.75
N CYS A 128 5.02 9.83 8.11
CA CYS A 128 6.38 9.43 7.75
C CYS A 128 7.27 10.67 7.78
N ARG A 129 8.57 10.51 7.71
CA ARG A 129 9.50 11.64 7.79
C ARG A 129 10.47 11.60 6.62
N ARG A 130 10.94 12.78 6.22
CA ARG A 130 11.97 12.92 5.19
C ARG A 130 13.28 13.29 5.87
N GLY A 131 14.32 12.50 5.63
CA GLY A 131 15.68 12.83 6.00
C GLY A 131 16.46 13.33 4.79
N VAL A 132 17.53 14.09 5.05
CA VAL A 132 18.49 14.55 4.05
C VAL A 132 19.86 14.12 4.53
N TYR A 133 20.67 13.57 3.63
CA TYR A 133 22.04 13.18 3.90
C TYR A 133 22.91 13.42 2.66
N GLU A 134 24.22 13.42 2.83
CA GLU A 134 25.16 13.66 1.73
C GLU A 134 26.00 12.41 1.51
N VAL A 135 26.16 12.02 0.25
CA VAL A 135 27.04 10.92 -0.19
C VAL A 135 27.87 11.44 -1.34
N ASP A 136 29.20 11.41 -1.22
CA ASP A 136 30.15 11.87 -2.24
C ASP A 136 29.89 13.30 -2.76
N GLY A 137 29.39 14.19 -1.89
CA GLY A 137 29.05 15.57 -2.24
C GLY A 137 27.68 15.75 -2.91
N GLU A 138 26.92 14.66 -3.09
CA GLU A 138 25.55 14.69 -3.61
C GLU A 138 24.54 14.61 -2.48
N VAL A 139 23.54 15.51 -2.51
CA VAL A 139 22.41 15.49 -1.58
C VAL A 139 21.47 14.33 -1.94
N ARG A 140 21.18 13.50 -0.95
CA ARG A 140 20.27 12.36 -1.03
C ARG A 140 19.15 12.49 -0.01
N TYR A 141 18.01 11.89 -0.33
CA TYR A 141 16.81 11.93 0.50
C TYR A 141 16.49 10.54 1.03
N SER A 142 16.04 10.46 2.29
CA SER A 142 15.60 9.23 2.92
C SER A 142 14.16 9.33 3.37
N LEU A 143 13.43 8.21 3.27
CA LEU A 143 12.11 8.08 3.88
C LEU A 143 12.27 7.34 5.21
N LEU A 144 11.82 7.97 6.27
CA LEU A 144 11.89 7.48 7.64
C LEU A 144 10.49 7.14 8.13
N ALA A 145 10.38 6.12 8.97
CA ALA A 145 9.14 5.82 9.68
C ALA A 145 8.71 7.02 10.54
N GLY A 146 7.39 7.23 10.64
CA GLY A 146 6.81 8.25 11.54
C GLY A 146 7.15 7.96 13.00
N VAL A 147 7.17 9.00 13.84
CA VAL A 147 7.43 8.86 15.29
C VAL A 147 6.32 8.06 15.98
N ASP A 148 5.08 8.16 15.50
CA ASP A 148 3.97 7.29 15.91
C ASP A 148 4.03 5.94 15.19
N GLY A 149 4.63 4.93 15.84
CA GLY A 149 4.74 3.58 15.27
C GLY A 149 3.39 2.89 14.99
N GLY A 150 2.29 3.32 15.63
CA GLY A 150 0.95 2.81 15.37
C GLY A 150 0.28 3.43 14.14
N LYS A 151 0.84 4.55 13.65
CA LYS A 151 0.34 5.29 12.50
C LYS A 151 1.35 5.43 11.36
N ASP A 152 2.60 4.97 11.52
CA ASP A 152 3.65 4.95 10.50
C ASP A 152 3.09 4.55 9.12
N GLN A 153 3.16 5.46 8.16
CA GLN A 153 2.68 5.28 6.79
C GLN A 153 3.81 5.13 5.77
N SER A 154 5.08 5.03 6.21
CA SER A 154 6.22 4.83 5.30
C SER A 154 6.03 3.64 4.36
N TYR A 155 5.37 2.57 4.82
CA TYR A 155 4.99 1.42 4.01
C TYR A 155 4.27 1.80 2.70
N PHE A 156 3.36 2.78 2.73
CA PHE A 156 2.58 3.16 1.54
C PHE A 156 3.34 4.11 0.61
N LEU A 157 4.44 4.70 1.08
CA LEU A 157 5.31 5.56 0.28
C LEU A 157 6.56 4.81 -0.18
N CYS A 158 6.57 3.48 -0.11
CA CYS A 158 7.76 2.67 -0.35
C CYS A 158 8.29 2.69 -1.79
N GLN A 159 7.53 3.24 -2.73
CA GLN A 159 7.81 3.30 -4.17
C GLN A 159 8.02 4.73 -4.68
N VAL A 160 8.14 5.73 -3.78
CA VAL A 160 8.47 7.11 -4.19
C VAL A 160 9.93 7.22 -4.62
N THR A 161 10.25 8.07 -5.60
CA THR A 161 11.62 8.24 -6.11
C THR A 161 12.42 9.28 -5.31
N GLN A 162 13.74 9.36 -5.53
CA GLN A 162 14.58 10.45 -4.98
C GLN A 162 14.06 11.83 -5.39
N GLU A 163 13.69 11.99 -6.66
CA GLU A 163 13.17 13.24 -7.21
C GLU A 163 11.85 13.63 -6.52
N GLN A 164 10.93 12.68 -6.36
CA GLN A 164 9.68 12.91 -5.64
C GLN A 164 9.92 13.26 -4.16
N LEU A 165 10.86 12.57 -3.51
CA LEU A 165 11.22 12.85 -2.12
C LEU A 165 11.89 14.22 -1.97
N ALA A 166 12.67 14.69 -2.94
CA ALA A 166 13.35 15.98 -2.89
C ALA A 166 12.36 17.13 -2.60
N HIS A 167 11.16 17.02 -3.17
CA HIS A 167 10.09 18.01 -3.07
C HIS A 167 9.00 17.65 -2.04
N ALA A 168 9.08 16.50 -1.37
CA ALA A 168 8.04 16.05 -0.45
C ALA A 168 8.20 16.60 0.98
N MET A 169 7.08 16.96 1.61
CA MET A 169 7.01 17.35 3.02
C MET A 169 5.95 16.55 3.79
N PHE A 170 6.30 16.17 5.02
CA PHE A 170 5.46 15.37 5.91
C PHE A 170 5.36 15.99 7.31
N PRO A 171 4.65 17.11 7.48
CA PRO A 171 4.73 17.90 8.71
C PRO A 171 4.26 17.16 9.97
N VAL A 172 3.36 16.18 9.82
CA VAL A 172 2.83 15.38 10.95
C VAL A 172 3.68 14.16 11.29
N GLY A 173 4.73 13.88 10.51
CA GLY A 173 5.60 12.71 10.72
C GLY A 173 6.35 12.69 12.05
N GLU A 174 6.55 13.87 12.66
CA GLU A 174 7.23 14.05 13.95
C GLU A 174 6.27 14.02 15.15
N LEU A 175 4.97 13.84 14.93
CA LEU A 175 3.94 13.95 15.97
C LEU A 175 3.26 12.60 16.23
N GLN A 176 2.83 12.40 17.47
CA GLN A 176 1.84 11.38 17.82
C GLN A 176 0.47 11.78 17.27
N LYS A 177 -0.36 10.80 16.90
CA LYS A 177 -1.75 11.07 16.45
C LYS A 177 -2.56 11.83 17.49
N SER A 178 -2.29 11.60 18.78
CA SER A 178 -2.93 12.34 19.88
C SER A 178 -2.60 13.83 19.82
N GLU A 179 -1.34 14.18 19.57
CA GLU A 179 -0.88 15.58 19.47
C GLU A 179 -1.52 16.26 18.26
N VAL A 180 -1.60 15.57 17.12
CA VAL A 180 -2.31 16.06 15.93
C VAL A 180 -3.78 16.38 16.27
N ARG A 181 -4.48 15.47 16.95
CA ARG A 181 -5.88 15.70 17.36
C ARG A 181 -6.01 16.84 18.37
N GLU A 182 -5.06 16.99 19.30
CA GLU A 182 -5.05 18.10 20.24
C GLU A 182 -4.86 19.46 19.57
N ILE A 183 -3.92 19.55 18.61
CA ILE A 183 -3.71 20.77 17.82
C ILE A 183 -4.99 21.13 17.06
N ALA A 184 -5.61 20.16 16.38
CA ALA A 184 -6.86 20.40 15.65
C ALA A 184 -7.98 20.92 16.56
N LYS A 185 -8.11 20.38 17.77
CA LYS A 185 -9.08 20.84 18.77
C LYS A 185 -8.78 22.25 19.27
N LYS A 186 -7.52 22.56 19.59
CA LYS A 186 -7.08 23.90 20.04
C LYS A 186 -7.40 24.97 18.99
N LEU A 187 -7.17 24.65 17.71
CA LEU A 187 -7.47 25.53 16.58
C LEU A 187 -8.96 25.60 16.21
N ARG A 188 -9.78 24.72 16.80
CA ARG A 188 -11.21 24.53 16.50
C ARG A 188 -11.43 24.24 15.00
N LEU A 189 -10.59 23.37 14.43
CA LEU A 189 -10.75 22.93 13.05
C LEU A 189 -12.01 22.08 12.91
N ALA A 190 -12.74 22.24 11.82
CA ALA A 190 -13.94 21.45 11.52
C ALA A 190 -13.64 19.94 11.48
N THR A 191 -12.40 19.56 11.18
CA THR A 191 -11.94 18.17 11.06
C THR A 191 -11.50 17.53 12.38
N ALA A 192 -11.50 18.27 13.51
CA ALA A 192 -10.93 17.82 14.78
C ALA A 192 -11.53 16.50 15.32
N ASP A 193 -12.84 16.32 15.15
CA ASP A 193 -13.59 15.14 15.62
C ASP A 193 -13.86 14.12 14.51
N ARG A 194 -13.37 14.36 13.27
CA ARG A 194 -13.53 13.39 12.19
C ARG A 194 -12.74 12.11 12.50
N LYS A 195 -13.36 10.99 12.14
CA LYS A 195 -12.69 9.68 12.16
C LYS A 195 -11.68 9.62 11.01
N ASP A 196 -10.66 8.78 11.19
CA ASP A 196 -9.72 8.51 10.12
C ASP A 196 -10.47 7.75 9.01
N SER A 197 -10.20 8.07 7.74
CA SER A 197 -10.79 7.37 6.60
C SER A 197 -10.19 5.96 6.48
N TYR A 198 -11.04 4.98 6.21
CA TYR A 198 -10.66 3.59 5.91
C TYR A 198 -11.17 3.20 4.52
N GLY A 199 -10.50 2.25 3.85
CA GLY A 199 -10.86 1.80 2.51
C GLY A 199 -9.80 2.13 1.45
N ILE A 200 -10.13 1.88 0.18
CA ILE A 200 -9.27 2.24 -0.96
C ILE A 200 -9.21 3.77 -1.03
N CYS A 201 -8.00 4.33 -1.16
CA CYS A 201 -7.83 5.78 -1.27
C CYS A 201 -8.80 6.37 -2.31
N PHE A 202 -9.55 7.41 -1.95
CA PHE A 202 -10.47 8.16 -2.83
C PHE A 202 -11.71 7.44 -3.38
N VAL A 203 -11.83 6.11 -3.27
CA VAL A 203 -13.05 5.37 -3.66
C VAL A 203 -14.06 5.29 -2.50
N GLY A 204 -13.59 5.42 -1.25
CA GLY A 204 -14.42 5.42 -0.04
C GLY A 204 -14.50 4.05 0.65
N GLU A 205 -15.48 3.89 1.55
CA GLU A 205 -15.75 2.64 2.28
C GLU A 205 -16.47 1.61 1.37
N VAL A 206 -15.85 1.27 0.25
CA VAL A 206 -16.35 0.23 -0.66
C VAL A 206 -15.58 -1.06 -0.44
N ASP A 207 -16.32 -2.16 -0.32
CA ASP A 207 -15.76 -3.51 -0.28
C ASP A 207 -15.10 -3.87 -1.63
N ILE A 208 -13.86 -4.38 -1.58
CA ILE A 208 -13.04 -4.68 -2.77
C ILE A 208 -13.76 -5.65 -3.74
N PRO A 209 -14.28 -6.82 -3.31
CA PRO A 209 -15.08 -7.69 -4.17
C PRO A 209 -16.23 -6.96 -4.88
N THR A 210 -16.96 -6.12 -4.15
CA THR A 210 -18.05 -5.31 -4.71
C THR A 210 -17.53 -4.35 -5.78
N PHE A 211 -16.43 -3.65 -5.51
CA PHE A 211 -15.78 -2.77 -6.49
C PHE A 211 -15.32 -3.51 -7.75
N LEU A 212 -14.71 -4.68 -7.60
CA LEU A 212 -14.18 -5.48 -8.70
C LEU A 212 -15.30 -6.10 -9.56
N SER A 213 -16.45 -6.44 -8.98
CA SER A 213 -17.60 -7.00 -9.70
C SER A 213 -18.17 -6.08 -10.80
N GLN A 214 -17.79 -4.81 -10.83
CA GLN A 214 -18.19 -3.85 -11.86
C GLN A 214 -17.58 -4.14 -13.23
N ARG A 215 -16.40 -4.79 -13.27
CA ARG A 215 -15.72 -5.16 -14.52
C ARG A 215 -15.35 -6.64 -14.59
N LEU A 216 -15.05 -7.25 -13.45
CA LEU A 216 -14.73 -8.68 -13.38
C LEU A 216 -16.01 -9.47 -13.18
N LYS A 217 -16.34 -10.32 -14.15
CA LYS A 217 -17.48 -11.23 -14.04
C LYS A 217 -17.13 -12.31 -13.02
N GLY A 218 -17.97 -12.44 -12.01
CA GLY A 218 -17.91 -13.56 -11.09
C GLY A 218 -18.43 -14.82 -11.75
N GLU A 219 -17.63 -15.90 -11.72
CA GLU A 219 -18.04 -17.23 -12.16
C GLU A 219 -17.96 -18.20 -10.98
N ALA A 220 -18.94 -19.10 -10.89
CA ALA A 220 -18.97 -20.09 -9.83
C ALA A 220 -17.76 -21.03 -9.95
N GLY A 221 -17.03 -21.19 -8.85
CA GLY A 221 -15.84 -22.04 -8.75
C GLY A 221 -15.84 -22.86 -7.47
N ASP A 222 -15.00 -23.89 -7.43
CA ASP A 222 -14.92 -24.81 -6.29
C ASP A 222 -13.99 -24.27 -5.19
N ILE A 223 -14.42 -24.44 -3.94
CA ILE A 223 -13.57 -24.27 -2.76
C ILE A 223 -13.05 -25.65 -2.36
N ILE A 224 -11.74 -25.85 -2.45
CA ILE A 224 -11.08 -27.13 -2.16
C ILE A 224 -10.30 -27.01 -0.85
N GLU A 225 -10.65 -27.82 0.14
CA GLU A 225 -9.92 -27.90 1.41
C GLU A 225 -8.73 -28.85 1.27
N ILE A 226 -7.53 -28.32 1.55
CA ILE A 226 -6.29 -29.08 1.61
C ILE A 226 -6.04 -29.55 3.05
N PRO A 227 -5.75 -30.85 3.27
CA PRO A 227 -5.40 -31.37 4.59
C PRO A 227 -4.14 -30.72 5.16
N ARG A 228 -4.09 -30.52 6.48
CA ARG A 228 -2.89 -29.98 7.18
C ARG A 228 -1.65 -30.86 7.03
N GLU A 229 -1.87 -32.14 6.78
CA GLU A 229 -0.81 -33.15 6.64
C GLU A 229 -0.18 -33.11 5.24
N PHE A 230 -0.82 -32.41 4.29
CA PHE A 230 -0.30 -32.26 2.94
C PHE A 230 1.10 -31.63 2.97
N ARG A 231 1.98 -32.18 2.15
CA ARG A 231 3.34 -31.69 1.97
C ARG A 231 3.53 -31.38 0.49
N PRO A 232 3.67 -30.09 0.12
CA PRO A 232 3.85 -29.72 -1.28
C PRO A 232 5.22 -30.22 -1.75
N ARG A 233 5.31 -30.56 -3.03
CA ARG A 233 6.60 -30.84 -3.65
C ARG A 233 7.32 -29.52 -3.89
N ILE A 234 8.51 -29.38 -3.31
CA ILE A 234 9.43 -28.27 -3.63
C ILE A 234 10.44 -28.81 -4.63
N ALA A 235 10.63 -28.11 -5.74
CA ALA A 235 11.40 -28.61 -6.88
C ALA A 235 12.91 -28.80 -6.59
N GLY A 236 13.43 -28.08 -5.60
CA GLY A 236 14.84 -28.09 -5.20
C GLY A 236 15.08 -27.32 -3.90
N ASP A 237 16.32 -27.38 -3.43
CA ASP A 237 16.77 -26.68 -2.20
C ASP A 237 17.30 -25.27 -2.50
N ASP A 238 17.34 -24.84 -3.76
CA ASP A 238 17.74 -23.49 -4.17
C ASP A 238 16.67 -22.43 -3.82
N LEU A 239 17.07 -21.16 -3.78
CA LEU A 239 16.18 -20.07 -3.39
C LEU A 239 15.00 -19.87 -4.35
N LEU A 240 15.20 -20.11 -5.64
CA LEU A 240 14.15 -20.00 -6.66
C LEU A 240 13.05 -21.03 -6.40
N SER A 241 13.44 -22.30 -6.22
CA SER A 241 12.54 -23.40 -5.86
C SER A 241 11.81 -23.15 -4.55
N GLN A 242 12.50 -22.66 -3.50
CA GLN A 242 11.89 -22.36 -2.20
C GLN A 242 10.92 -21.17 -2.23
N SER A 243 11.14 -20.21 -3.13
CA SER A 243 10.32 -19.01 -3.27
C SER A 243 9.04 -19.22 -4.08
N SER A 244 8.99 -20.30 -4.86
CA SER A 244 7.88 -20.60 -5.77
C SER A 244 6.59 -20.95 -5.02
N MET A 245 5.45 -20.63 -5.64
CA MET A 245 4.14 -21.02 -5.12
C MET A 245 4.03 -22.54 -4.97
N TYR A 246 3.24 -22.99 -3.99
CA TYR A 246 3.10 -24.42 -3.71
C TYR A 246 2.30 -25.06 -4.85
N ASP A 247 2.82 -26.13 -5.45
CA ASP A 247 2.09 -26.93 -6.45
C ASP A 247 0.95 -27.68 -5.74
N ILE A 248 -0.24 -27.08 -5.74
CA ILE A 248 -1.49 -27.63 -5.19
C ILE A 248 -2.42 -27.92 -6.35
N LYS A 249 -2.96 -29.14 -6.39
CA LYS A 249 -3.85 -29.63 -7.44
C LYS A 249 -5.24 -29.91 -6.87
N PRO A 250 -6.28 -29.94 -7.71
CA PRO A 250 -7.64 -30.24 -7.25
C PRO A 250 -7.73 -31.58 -6.49
N ASP A 251 -7.01 -32.59 -6.95
CA ASP A 251 -7.00 -33.95 -6.36
C ASP A 251 -6.27 -34.03 -5.01
N ASP A 252 -5.58 -32.97 -4.57
CA ASP A 252 -4.87 -32.92 -3.28
C ASP A 252 -5.80 -32.62 -2.10
N GLY A 253 -7.08 -32.32 -2.37
CA GLY A 253 -8.04 -31.91 -1.36
C GLY A 253 -9.46 -32.40 -1.61
N LEU A 254 -10.39 -31.86 -0.82
CA LEU A 254 -11.82 -32.16 -0.89
C LEU A 254 -12.61 -30.89 -1.22
N VAL A 255 -13.57 -30.99 -2.14
CA VAL A 255 -14.51 -29.89 -2.39
C VAL A 255 -15.40 -29.69 -1.16
N VAL A 256 -15.41 -28.47 -0.61
CA VAL A 256 -16.13 -28.12 0.62
C VAL A 256 -17.14 -26.98 0.45
N GLY A 257 -17.20 -26.38 -0.73
CA GLY A 257 -18.13 -25.30 -1.04
C GLY A 257 -17.86 -24.73 -2.42
N CYS A 258 -18.53 -23.62 -2.72
CA CYS A 258 -18.34 -22.85 -3.95
C CYS A 258 -18.14 -21.37 -3.65
N HIS A 259 -17.55 -20.66 -4.60
CA HIS A 259 -17.32 -19.21 -4.54
C HIS A 259 -17.75 -18.54 -5.83
N GLY A 260 -17.87 -17.21 -5.82
CA GLY A 260 -18.30 -16.42 -6.98
C GLY A 260 -17.17 -15.94 -7.91
N GLY A 261 -15.99 -16.55 -7.86
CA GLY A 261 -14.81 -16.14 -8.65
C GLY A 261 -13.51 -16.13 -7.84
N ALA A 262 -12.45 -16.78 -8.32
CA ALA A 262 -11.21 -16.97 -7.55
C ALA A 262 -10.43 -15.67 -7.37
N HIS A 263 -10.57 -14.72 -8.29
CA HIS A 263 -9.95 -13.40 -8.24
C HIS A 263 -10.46 -12.51 -7.08
N PHE A 264 -11.54 -12.88 -6.40
CA PHE A 264 -12.04 -12.12 -5.23
C PHE A 264 -11.41 -12.56 -3.90
N TYR A 265 -10.46 -13.50 -3.93
CA TYR A 265 -9.86 -14.08 -2.75
C TYR A 265 -8.37 -13.78 -2.66
N THR A 266 -7.91 -13.49 -1.45
CA THR A 266 -6.51 -13.20 -1.14
C THR A 266 -5.93 -14.27 -0.23
N ILE A 267 -4.69 -14.68 -0.46
CA ILE A 267 -3.99 -15.64 0.41
C ILE A 267 -4.00 -15.15 1.86
N GLY A 268 -4.34 -16.06 2.77
CA GLY A 268 -4.47 -15.79 4.20
C GLY A 268 -5.81 -15.18 4.63
N GLN A 269 -6.74 -14.92 3.70
CA GLN A 269 -8.10 -14.46 3.98
C GLN A 269 -8.90 -15.52 4.75
N ARG A 270 -9.68 -15.08 5.74
CA ARG A 270 -10.57 -15.92 6.57
C ARG A 270 -12.06 -15.70 6.29
N LYS A 271 -12.45 -14.43 6.11
CA LYS A 271 -13.85 -14.01 5.98
C LYS A 271 -14.31 -14.16 4.53
N GLY A 272 -15.62 -14.30 4.30
CA GLY A 272 -16.20 -14.36 2.95
C GLY A 272 -16.07 -15.71 2.25
N LEU A 273 -15.63 -16.77 2.94
CA LEU A 273 -15.54 -18.12 2.37
C LEU A 273 -16.89 -18.84 2.31
N GLY A 274 -17.85 -18.50 3.18
CA GLY A 274 -19.17 -19.17 3.20
C GLY A 274 -19.15 -20.65 3.62
N VAL A 275 -18.00 -21.20 4.01
CA VAL A 275 -17.86 -22.61 4.42
C VAL A 275 -17.83 -22.72 5.95
N GLY A 276 -18.72 -23.53 6.51
CA GLY A 276 -18.87 -23.79 7.95
C GLY A 276 -18.60 -25.24 8.34
N GLY A 277 -18.82 -25.57 9.63
CA GLY A 277 -18.77 -26.96 10.13
C GLY A 277 -17.38 -27.57 10.26
N LYS A 278 -16.32 -26.74 10.33
CA LYS A 278 -14.93 -27.17 10.49
C LYS A 278 -14.46 -27.03 11.94
N ALA A 279 -13.47 -27.85 12.34
CA ALA A 279 -12.92 -27.84 13.69
C ALA A 279 -12.13 -26.54 13.97
N LEU A 280 -11.41 -26.05 12.95
CA LEU A 280 -10.70 -24.78 12.98
C LEU A 280 -11.22 -23.84 11.87
N PRO A 281 -11.04 -22.52 11.99
CA PRO A 281 -11.38 -21.59 10.92
C PRO A 281 -10.59 -21.88 9.64
N LEU A 282 -11.25 -21.73 8.49
CA LEU A 282 -10.62 -21.86 7.18
C LEU A 282 -9.91 -20.57 6.77
N PHE A 283 -8.79 -20.74 6.06
CA PHE A 283 -8.00 -19.68 5.46
C PHE A 283 -7.67 -20.02 4.02
N VAL A 284 -7.69 -19.03 3.11
CA VAL A 284 -7.22 -19.20 1.73
C VAL A 284 -5.73 -19.49 1.72
N LEU A 285 -5.32 -20.61 1.13
CA LEU A 285 -3.93 -21.05 0.99
C LEU A 285 -3.34 -20.61 -0.35
N ALA A 286 -4.15 -20.71 -1.41
CA ALA A 286 -3.80 -20.35 -2.77
C ALA A 286 -5.07 -20.12 -3.59
N THR A 287 -4.92 -19.43 -4.72
CA THR A 287 -5.96 -19.24 -5.74
C THR A 287 -5.44 -19.71 -7.08
N ASP A 288 -6.30 -20.34 -7.87
CA ASP A 288 -6.04 -20.74 -9.26
C ASP A 288 -7.11 -20.08 -10.12
N VAL A 289 -6.78 -18.92 -10.71
CA VAL A 289 -7.74 -18.13 -11.50
C VAL A 289 -8.03 -18.78 -12.86
N GLU A 290 -7.08 -19.54 -13.41
CA GLU A 290 -7.28 -20.26 -14.68
C GLU A 290 -8.31 -21.38 -14.56
N ARG A 291 -8.24 -22.15 -13.46
CA ARG A 291 -9.24 -23.19 -13.15
C ARG A 291 -10.43 -22.69 -12.35
N ASN A 292 -10.40 -21.43 -11.92
CA ASN A 292 -11.38 -20.81 -11.02
C ASN A 292 -11.58 -21.61 -9.71
N ILE A 293 -10.48 -21.88 -9.00
CA ILE A 293 -10.46 -22.65 -7.75
C ILE A 293 -9.88 -21.81 -6.61
N VAL A 294 -10.46 -21.94 -5.41
CA VAL A 294 -9.91 -21.40 -4.16
C VAL A 294 -9.50 -22.55 -3.25
N TYR A 295 -8.20 -22.66 -2.97
CA TYR A 295 -7.69 -23.65 -2.02
C TYR A 295 -7.73 -23.08 -0.61
N VAL A 296 -8.30 -23.82 0.34
CA VAL A 296 -8.43 -23.43 1.75
C VAL A 296 -7.84 -24.47 2.68
N GLY A 297 -7.48 -24.06 3.90
CA GLY A 297 -6.96 -24.96 4.93
C GLY A 297 -7.39 -24.53 6.32
N GLN A 298 -7.51 -25.50 7.21
CA GLN A 298 -7.91 -25.30 8.59
C GLN A 298 -6.76 -24.77 9.46
N GLY A 299 -7.02 -23.69 10.19
CA GLY A 299 -6.10 -23.12 11.19
C GLY A 299 -5.25 -21.97 10.65
N HIS A 300 -5.03 -20.98 11.51
CA HIS A 300 -4.25 -19.79 11.16
C HIS A 300 -2.75 -20.07 10.94
N ASP A 301 -2.30 -21.19 11.48
CA ASP A 301 -0.95 -21.76 11.49
C ASP A 301 -0.77 -22.85 10.42
N HIS A 302 -1.71 -22.99 9.47
CA HIS A 302 -1.62 -23.99 8.41
C HIS A 302 -0.26 -23.92 7.68
N PRO A 303 0.50 -25.02 7.53
CA PRO A 303 1.86 -25.00 6.97
C PRO A 303 1.95 -24.32 5.60
N LEU A 304 0.97 -24.54 4.73
CA LEU A 304 0.90 -23.94 3.40
C LEU A 304 0.70 -22.41 3.39
N LEU A 305 0.38 -21.77 4.51
CA LEU A 305 0.36 -20.30 4.60
C LEU A 305 1.74 -19.70 4.82
N ASN A 306 2.70 -20.52 5.26
CA ASN A 306 3.99 -20.08 5.73
C ASN A 306 5.04 -20.17 4.63
N ARG A 307 5.91 -19.16 4.57
CA ARG A 307 7.06 -19.07 3.68
C ARG A 307 8.30 -18.65 4.46
N ARG A 308 9.42 -19.28 4.14
CA ARG A 308 10.74 -18.83 4.62
C ARG A 308 11.42 -17.93 3.60
N VAL A 309 11.27 -18.25 2.32
CA VAL A 309 11.82 -17.50 1.20
C VAL A 309 10.67 -16.93 0.39
N VAL A 310 10.76 -15.65 0.04
CA VAL A 310 9.88 -15.01 -0.94
C VAL A 310 10.73 -14.32 -1.98
N ARG A 311 10.22 -14.22 -3.20
CA ARG A 311 10.88 -13.55 -4.32
C ARG A 311 10.22 -12.21 -4.60
N VAL A 312 11.04 -11.21 -4.89
CA VAL A 312 10.60 -9.89 -5.31
C VAL A 312 10.52 -9.86 -6.84
N GLU A 313 9.51 -9.20 -7.39
CA GLU A 313 9.40 -8.94 -8.82
C GLU A 313 10.54 -8.01 -9.27
N CYS A 314 11.30 -8.41 -10.30
CA CYS A 314 12.42 -7.60 -10.82
C CYS A 314 12.24 -7.25 -12.30
N SER A 315 11.20 -7.77 -12.96
CA SER A 315 10.98 -7.57 -14.40
C SER A 315 10.18 -6.31 -14.74
N THR A 316 9.67 -5.58 -13.74
CA THR A 316 8.86 -4.38 -13.97
C THR A 316 9.37 -3.19 -13.15
N GLU A 317 9.46 -2.02 -13.79
CA GLU A 317 9.88 -0.78 -13.10
C GLU A 317 8.78 -0.17 -12.22
N ARG A 318 7.52 -0.55 -12.46
CA ARG A 318 6.36 0.06 -11.81
C ARG A 318 6.09 -0.49 -10.42
N GLU A 319 6.30 -1.78 -10.22
CA GLU A 319 5.99 -2.47 -8.97
C GLU A 319 7.11 -3.42 -8.53
N GLY A 320 8.17 -3.55 -9.32
CA GLY A 320 9.28 -4.40 -8.97
C GLY A 320 10.17 -3.80 -7.89
N GLU A 321 11.38 -4.34 -7.83
CA GLU A 321 12.45 -3.86 -6.98
C GLU A 321 12.66 -2.35 -7.12
N HIS A 322 12.52 -1.66 -6.00
CA HIS A 322 12.73 -0.23 -5.87
C HIS A 322 13.63 0.03 -4.67
N TRP A 323 14.70 0.78 -4.89
CA TRP A 323 15.55 1.31 -3.84
C TRP A 323 15.34 2.81 -3.77
N LEU A 324 15.10 3.34 -2.57
CA LEU A 324 14.96 4.78 -2.42
C LEU A 324 16.24 5.47 -2.84
N ASP A 325 17.39 4.98 -2.37
CA ASP A 325 18.68 5.34 -2.94
C ASP A 325 19.18 4.22 -3.87
N PRO A 326 19.28 4.44 -5.18
CA PRO A 326 19.79 3.45 -6.13
C PRO A 326 21.20 2.94 -5.82
N ALA A 327 22.04 3.72 -5.11
CA ALA A 327 23.39 3.32 -4.71
C ALA A 327 23.40 2.25 -3.63
N GLU A 328 22.27 2.03 -2.94
CA GLU A 328 22.13 0.97 -1.93
C GLU A 328 21.71 -0.38 -2.51
N ARG A 329 21.40 -0.41 -3.81
CA ARG A 329 21.00 -1.63 -4.51
C ARG A 329 22.08 -2.69 -4.39
N LEU A 330 21.68 -3.89 -3.98
CA LEU A 330 22.58 -5.04 -3.88
C LEU A 330 23.14 -5.43 -5.26
N GLY A 331 24.45 -5.66 -5.31
CA GLY A 331 25.14 -6.27 -6.45
C GLY A 331 24.84 -7.77 -6.58
N GLU A 332 25.20 -8.34 -7.73
CA GLU A 332 25.03 -9.77 -7.99
C GLU A 332 25.85 -10.61 -6.98
N GLN A 333 25.25 -11.66 -6.42
CA GLN A 333 25.83 -12.48 -5.34
C GLN A 333 26.02 -11.74 -4.01
N GLU A 334 25.42 -10.57 -3.82
CA GLU A 334 25.44 -9.88 -2.54
C GLU A 334 24.24 -10.25 -1.66
N GLU A 335 24.48 -10.22 -0.36
CA GLU A 335 23.44 -10.38 0.65
C GLU A 335 23.58 -9.33 1.75
N ARG A 336 22.44 -8.89 2.32
CA ARG A 336 22.43 -7.94 3.44
C ARG A 336 21.22 -8.16 4.35
N ALA A 337 21.44 -8.01 5.66
CA ALA A 337 20.39 -8.12 6.67
C ALA A 337 19.56 -6.84 6.75
N PHE A 338 18.24 -6.99 6.86
CA PHE A 338 17.28 -5.91 7.01
C PHE A 338 16.11 -6.32 7.89
N LYS A 339 15.34 -5.32 8.32
CA LYS A 339 14.02 -5.53 8.92
C LYS A 339 12.94 -5.42 7.85
N VAL A 340 12.17 -6.49 7.66
CA VAL A 340 11.21 -6.60 6.56
C VAL A 340 9.77 -6.74 7.07
N ARG A 341 8.81 -6.20 6.33
CA ARG A 341 7.38 -6.55 6.47
C ARG A 341 6.76 -6.76 5.09
N LEU A 342 5.80 -7.68 4.99
CA LEU A 342 5.11 -8.08 3.76
C LEU A 342 3.72 -7.47 3.63
N ARG A 343 3.24 -6.80 4.68
CA ARG A 343 1.96 -6.09 4.70
C ARG A 343 1.98 -4.98 5.73
N TYR A 344 1.13 -3.98 5.50
CA TYR A 344 0.92 -2.90 6.46
C TYR A 344 0.50 -3.45 7.84
N ARG A 345 1.06 -2.86 8.92
CA ARG A 345 0.89 -3.25 10.32
C ARG A 345 1.42 -4.64 10.73
N GLN A 346 2.07 -5.38 9.83
CA GLN A 346 2.87 -6.51 10.27
C GLN A 346 4.08 -6.00 11.05
N PRO A 347 4.40 -6.57 12.23
CA PRO A 347 5.64 -6.27 12.93
C PRO A 347 6.84 -6.57 12.04
N LEU A 348 7.87 -5.72 12.11
CA LEU A 348 9.12 -5.95 11.40
C LEU A 348 9.74 -7.30 11.78
N GLN A 349 10.23 -8.01 10.77
CA GLN A 349 10.84 -9.33 10.89
C GLN A 349 12.29 -9.26 10.44
N GLU A 350 13.18 -9.95 11.13
CA GLU A 350 14.57 -10.08 10.67
C GLU A 350 14.59 -10.96 9.42
N ALA A 351 15.27 -10.46 8.38
CA ALA A 351 15.44 -11.16 7.13
C ALA A 351 16.74 -10.76 6.45
N ARG A 352 17.18 -11.60 5.52
CA ARG A 352 18.28 -11.32 4.62
C ARG A 352 17.76 -11.15 3.21
N LEU A 353 18.12 -10.05 2.57
CA LEU A 353 17.96 -9.89 1.13
C LEU A 353 19.17 -10.53 0.45
N VAL A 354 18.91 -11.35 -0.56
CA VAL A 354 19.94 -12.08 -1.32
C VAL A 354 19.69 -11.84 -2.81
N ARG A 355 20.70 -11.34 -3.53
CA ARG A 355 20.66 -11.23 -4.99
C ARG A 355 21.44 -12.37 -5.63
N GLU A 356 20.76 -13.17 -6.44
CA GLU A 356 21.36 -14.30 -7.14
C GLU A 356 20.59 -14.57 -8.43
N ASP A 357 21.31 -14.86 -9.52
CA ASP A 357 20.79 -15.18 -10.84
C ASP A 357 19.82 -14.11 -11.37
N GLY A 358 20.12 -12.83 -11.11
CA GLY A 358 19.27 -11.71 -11.50
C GLY A 358 17.96 -11.59 -10.71
N ASN A 359 17.71 -12.45 -9.72
CA ASN A 359 16.55 -12.39 -8.84
C ASN A 359 16.92 -11.73 -7.50
N LEU A 360 15.91 -11.18 -6.82
CA LEU A 360 16.02 -10.71 -5.44
C LEU A 360 15.13 -11.56 -4.55
N PHE A 361 15.75 -12.22 -3.57
CA PHE A 361 15.08 -13.06 -2.58
C PHE A 361 15.09 -12.39 -1.21
N ILE A 362 14.06 -12.64 -0.43
CA ILE A 362 13.99 -12.29 0.99
C ILE A 362 13.90 -13.59 1.76
N VAL A 363 14.95 -13.88 2.54
CA VAL A 363 15.08 -15.06 3.38
C VAL A 363 14.81 -14.66 4.82
N PHE A 364 13.70 -15.10 5.39
CA PHE A 364 13.33 -14.78 6.75
C PHE A 364 13.94 -15.76 7.76
N ASP A 365 14.29 -15.24 8.94
CA ASP A 365 14.74 -16.05 10.07
C ASP A 365 13.60 -16.89 10.66
N SER A 366 12.38 -16.35 10.58
CA SER A 366 11.14 -16.99 11.02
C SER A 366 10.13 -17.12 9.88
N LEU A 367 9.31 -18.16 9.92
CA LEU A 367 8.29 -18.40 8.90
C LEU A 367 7.28 -17.23 8.83
N GLN A 368 7.07 -16.73 7.62
CA GLN A 368 6.16 -15.62 7.34
C GLN A 368 4.86 -16.10 6.72
N ARG A 369 3.75 -15.64 7.29
CA ARG A 369 2.41 -16.04 6.90
C ARG A 369 1.80 -15.10 5.85
N GLY A 370 1.26 -15.68 4.79
CA GLY A 370 0.44 -14.97 3.81
C GLY A 370 1.27 -14.02 2.95
N ALA A 371 2.40 -14.51 2.45
CA ALA A 371 3.11 -13.87 1.35
C ALA A 371 2.22 -13.95 0.11
N THR A 372 1.68 -12.82 -0.33
CA THR A 372 0.69 -12.76 -1.41
C THR A 372 1.27 -12.03 -2.62
N PRO A 373 1.29 -12.65 -3.80
CA PRO A 373 1.73 -12.00 -5.03
C PRO A 373 0.99 -10.68 -5.29
N GLY A 374 1.74 -9.62 -5.64
CA GLY A 374 1.21 -8.27 -5.83
C GLY A 374 1.18 -7.39 -4.56
N GLN A 375 1.29 -7.95 -3.36
CA GLN A 375 1.57 -7.15 -2.16
C GLN A 375 3.05 -6.75 -2.13
N PHE A 376 3.37 -5.68 -1.41
CA PHE A 376 4.74 -5.19 -1.32
C PHE A 376 5.47 -5.76 -0.10
N ALA A 377 6.66 -6.29 -0.33
CA ALA A 377 7.68 -6.37 0.71
C ALA A 377 8.36 -4.99 0.82
N VAL A 378 8.59 -4.54 2.04
CA VAL A 378 9.39 -3.34 2.32
C VAL A 378 10.49 -3.69 3.31
N TRP A 379 11.68 -3.16 3.11
CA TRP A 379 12.83 -3.40 3.98
C TRP A 379 13.38 -2.10 4.57
N TYR A 380 13.75 -2.19 5.84
CA TYR A 380 14.17 -1.08 6.68
C TYR A 380 15.58 -1.32 7.24
N ASP A 381 16.33 -0.22 7.36
CA ASP A 381 17.58 -0.11 8.08
C ASP A 381 17.40 0.92 9.20
N GLY A 382 17.32 0.44 10.44
CA GLY A 382 16.87 1.24 11.57
C GLY A 382 15.47 1.82 11.33
N ALA A 383 15.35 3.15 11.34
CA ALA A 383 14.09 3.85 11.07
C ALA A 383 13.86 4.16 9.58
N ARG A 384 14.85 3.93 8.73
CA ARG A 384 14.83 4.29 7.30
C ARG A 384 14.21 3.16 6.49
N LEU A 385 13.19 3.47 5.70
CA LEU A 385 12.75 2.58 4.62
C LEU A 385 13.81 2.68 3.53
N VAL A 386 14.39 1.56 3.14
CA VAL A 386 15.52 1.54 2.19
C VAL A 386 15.06 1.14 0.80
N GLY A 387 14.10 0.22 0.73
CA GLY A 387 13.51 -0.19 -0.53
C GLY A 387 12.28 -1.06 -0.35
N SER A 388 11.73 -1.46 -1.49
CA SER A 388 10.54 -2.28 -1.58
C SER A 388 10.45 -3.02 -2.90
N GLY A 389 9.49 -3.93 -3.00
CA GLY A 389 9.05 -4.47 -4.27
C GLY A 389 7.87 -5.41 -4.10
N ALA A 390 7.09 -5.55 -5.15
CA ALA A 390 5.97 -6.48 -5.17
C ALA A 390 6.48 -7.92 -5.05
N LEU A 391 5.75 -8.73 -4.29
CA LEU A 391 5.98 -10.16 -4.20
C LEU A 391 5.63 -10.81 -5.54
N ALA A 392 6.55 -11.63 -6.03
CA ALA A 392 6.35 -12.46 -7.21
C ALA A 392 5.47 -13.68 -6.87
N GLY A 393 4.83 -14.23 -7.91
CA GLY A 393 4.16 -15.53 -7.87
C GLY A 393 5.09 -16.70 -8.15
#